data_AF-A0A3B9Q021-F1
#
_entry.id   AF-A0A3B9Q021-F1
#
_cell.length_a   1.000
_cell.length_b   1.000
_cell.length_c   1.000
_cell.angle_alpha   90.00
_cell.angle_beta   90.00
_cell.angle_gamma   90.00
#
_symmetry.space_group_name_H-M   'P 1'
#
loop_
_entity.id
_entity.type
_entity.pdbx_description
1 polymer ?
#
loop_
_entity_poly.entity_id
_entity_poly.type
_entity_poly.pdbx_seq_one_letter_code
_entity_poly.pdbx_strand_id
1 'polypeptide(L)'
;MLKIHQAPLDFQRLTHFVLEELAHQTGFNIITIEGVYDPVGLIYESTRYYRFWTRPEQKRLNRVLTGIELTVLSWHTDLLGKFSPKTYIQSPFETNNPAPLGYQWVIQKPCE
;
A
#
# COMPACT_ATOMS: atom_id res chain seq x y z
N MET A 1 -4.80 15.76 -9.46
CA MET A 1 -4.19 14.54 -8.91
C MET A 1 -3.23 14.00 -9.97
N LEU A 2 -1.94 14.31 -9.86
CA LEU A 2 -0.94 13.92 -10.86
C LEU A 2 -0.47 12.50 -10.54
N LYS A 3 -0.92 11.51 -11.32
CA LYS A 3 -0.45 10.12 -11.18
C LYS A 3 0.86 10.01 -11.97
N ILE A 4 1.99 10.26 -11.30
CA ILE A 4 3.31 10.18 -11.92
C ILE A 4 3.66 8.70 -12.15
N HIS A 5 3.73 8.29 -13.41
CA HIS A 5 4.39 7.04 -13.80
C HIS A 5 5.89 7.33 -13.94
N GLN A 6 6.67 7.03 -12.90
CA GLN A 6 8.14 7.03 -13.03
C GLN A 6 8.58 5.80 -13.82
N ALA A 7 9.52 5.99 -14.76
CA ALA A 7 10.32 4.91 -15.36
C ALA A 7 11.03 4.10 -14.25
N PRO A 8 11.38 2.81 -14.45
CA PRO A 8 11.45 1.84 -13.36
C PRO A 8 12.64 2.12 -12.45
N LEU A 9 12.42 2.89 -11.39
CA LEU A 9 12.94 2.55 -10.09
C LEU A 9 12.24 1.25 -9.72
N ASP A 10 12.86 0.12 -10.04
CA ASP A 10 12.40 -1.21 -9.67
C ASP A 10 12.19 -1.25 -8.14
N PHE A 11 10.94 -1.05 -7.72
CA PHE A 11 10.39 -1.45 -6.43
C PHE A 11 11.11 -0.97 -5.16
N GLN A 12 11.78 0.18 -5.16
CA GLN A 12 12.23 0.77 -3.90
C GLN A 12 11.02 1.33 -3.15
N ARG A 13 10.63 0.65 -2.07
CA ARG A 13 9.67 1.17 -1.10
C ARG A 13 10.30 2.36 -0.37
N LEU A 14 10.05 3.56 -0.86
CA LEU A 14 10.53 4.79 -0.23
C LEU A 14 9.87 4.93 1.14
N THR A 15 10.68 5.06 2.19
CA THR A 15 10.20 5.36 3.54
C THR A 15 9.89 6.86 3.65
N HIS A 16 9.14 7.26 4.68
CA HIS A 16 8.89 8.68 4.93
C HIS A 16 10.19 9.49 5.09
N PHE A 17 11.25 8.89 5.66
CA PHE A 17 12.57 9.53 5.74
C PHE A 17 13.16 9.84 4.37
N VAL A 18 13.05 8.91 3.41
CA VAL A 18 13.57 9.13 2.05
C VAL A 18 12.71 10.15 1.29
N LEU A 19 11.39 10.15 1.52
CA LEU A 19 10.49 11.15 0.93
C LEU A 19 10.81 12.56 1.44
N GLU A 20 11.12 12.69 2.73
CA GLU A 20 11.55 13.95 3.34
C GLU A 20 12.87 14.44 2.75
N GLU A 21 13.87 13.57 2.66
CA GLU A 21 15.17 13.91 2.07
C GLU A 21 15.04 14.33 0.60
N LEU A 22 14.22 13.63 -0.19
CA LEU A 22 13.96 13.99 -1.58
C LEU A 22 13.32 15.37 -1.72
N ALA A 23 12.43 15.76 -0.80
CA ALA A 23 11.85 17.10 -0.74
C ALA A 23 12.93 18.16 -0.59
N HIS A 24 13.79 17.96 0.41
CA HIS A 24 14.84 18.89 0.77
C HIS A 24 15.85 19.06 -0.38
N GLN A 25 16.26 17.95 -0.99
CA GLN A 25 17.19 17.95 -2.13
C GLN A 25 16.62 18.66 -3.37
N THR A 26 15.31 18.58 -3.57
CA THR A 26 14.62 19.22 -4.70
C THR A 26 14.17 20.64 -4.40
N GLY A 27 14.41 21.14 -3.18
CA GLY A 27 14.04 22.48 -2.74
C GLY A 27 12.55 22.67 -2.47
N PHE A 28 11.76 21.61 -2.43
CA PHE A 28 10.34 21.68 -2.11
C PHE A 28 10.11 21.76 -0.60
N ASN A 29 9.08 22.51 -0.19
CA ASN A 29 8.62 22.52 1.19
C ASN A 29 7.60 21.40 1.40
N ILE A 30 7.81 20.58 2.42
CA ILE A 30 6.86 19.54 2.81
C ILE A 30 5.75 20.20 3.61
N ILE A 31 4.51 20.11 3.13
CA ILE A 31 3.33 20.58 3.87
C ILE A 31 2.85 19.46 4.79
N THR A 32 2.65 18.26 4.26
CA THR A 32 2.22 17.08 5.02
C THR A 32 2.73 15.79 4.40
N ILE A 33 3.09 14.82 5.26
CA ILE A 33 3.29 13.42 4.88
C ILE A 33 2.36 12.58 5.76
N GLU A 34 1.50 11.80 5.14
CA GLU A 34 0.55 10.93 5.82
C GLU A 34 0.75 9.48 5.37
N GLY A 35 0.92 8.56 6.31
CA GLY A 35 0.92 7.12 6.06
C GLY A 35 -0.50 6.58 6.04
N VAL A 36 -0.78 5.69 5.08
CA VAL A 36 -2.03 4.92 5.03
C VAL A 36 -1.80 3.55 5.67
N TYR A 37 -2.57 3.21 6.69
CA TYR A 37 -2.43 1.95 7.44
C TYR A 37 -3.69 1.10 7.28
N ASP A 38 -3.56 -0.01 6.56
CA ASP A 38 -4.67 -0.95 6.32
C ASP A 38 -4.17 -2.41 6.21
N PRO A 39 -3.91 -3.08 7.34
CA PRO A 39 -3.37 -4.44 7.31
C PRO A 39 -4.31 -5.44 6.59
N VAL A 40 -5.62 -5.22 6.69
CA VAL A 40 -6.65 -6.08 6.07
C VAL A 40 -6.73 -5.81 4.57
N GLY A 41 -6.73 -4.53 4.19
CA GLY A 41 -6.69 -4.08 2.79
C GLY A 41 -5.48 -4.64 2.03
N LEU A 42 -4.32 -4.77 2.68
CA LEU A 42 -3.13 -5.39 2.07
C LEU A 42 -3.36 -6.85 1.68
N ILE A 43 -4.02 -7.63 2.54
CA ILE A 43 -4.34 -9.03 2.26
C ILE A 43 -5.36 -9.10 1.12
N TYR A 44 -6.37 -8.22 1.12
CA TYR A 44 -7.32 -8.13 0.02
C TYR A 44 -6.67 -7.81 -1.32
N GLU A 45 -5.76 -6.84 -1.36
CA GLU A 45 -5.08 -6.48 -2.59
C GLU A 45 -4.19 -7.63 -3.10
N SER A 46 -3.47 -8.30 -2.20
CA SER A 46 -2.63 -9.46 -2.54
C SER A 46 -3.45 -10.63 -3.10
N THR A 47 -4.56 -10.97 -2.45
CA THR A 47 -5.47 -12.05 -2.90
C THR A 47 -6.19 -11.67 -4.19
N ARG A 48 -6.46 -10.38 -4.41
CA ARG A 48 -7.01 -9.86 -5.66
C ARG A 48 -6.03 -10.04 -6.82
N TYR A 49 -4.74 -9.70 -6.63
CA TYR A 49 -3.72 -9.94 -7.65
C TYR A 49 -3.65 -11.42 -8.02
N TYR A 50 -3.61 -12.29 -7.02
CA TYR A 50 -3.59 -13.72 -7.27
C TYR A 50 -4.84 -14.20 -8.01
N ARG A 51 -6.04 -13.72 -7.64
CA ARG A 51 -7.32 -14.10 -8.24
C ARG A 51 -7.41 -13.74 -9.72
N PHE A 52 -6.94 -12.55 -10.09
CA PHE A 52 -7.17 -11.99 -11.43
C PHE A 52 -5.97 -12.11 -12.37
N TRP A 53 -4.74 -12.22 -11.87
CA TRP A 53 -3.54 -12.33 -12.70
C TRP A 53 -2.89 -13.71 -12.63
N THR A 54 -2.74 -14.30 -11.46
CA THR A 54 -2.05 -15.61 -11.32
C THR A 54 -2.96 -16.80 -11.62
N ARG A 55 -4.16 -16.81 -11.04
CA ARG A 55 -5.11 -17.94 -11.13
C ARG A 55 -5.58 -18.26 -12.57
N PRO A 56 -5.81 -17.28 -13.48
CA PRO A 56 -6.18 -17.56 -14.86
C PRO A 56 -5.12 -18.32 -15.67
N GLU A 57 -3.85 -18.26 -15.27
CA GLU A 57 -2.74 -18.97 -15.93
C GLU A 57 -2.64 -20.44 -15.49
N GLN A 58 -3.37 -20.81 -14.43
CA GLN A 58 -3.32 -22.15 -13.86
C GLN A 58 -4.18 -23.17 -14.61
N LYS A 59 -3.74 -24.44 -14.60
CA LYS A 59 -4.51 -25.61 -15.07
C LYS A 59 -5.84 -25.74 -14.31
N ARG A 60 -6.84 -26.38 -14.93
CA ARG A 60 -8.22 -26.44 -14.43
C ARG A 60 -8.35 -26.93 -12.98
N LEU A 61 -7.63 -27.99 -12.60
CA LEU A 61 -7.67 -28.54 -11.24
C LEU A 61 -7.11 -27.53 -10.22
N ASN A 62 -5.92 -26.99 -10.50
CA ASN A 62 -5.27 -25.99 -9.65
C ASN A 62 -6.15 -24.74 -9.51
N ARG A 63 -6.83 -24.32 -10.58
CA ARG A 63 -7.75 -23.17 -10.56
C ARG A 63 -8.96 -23.34 -9.64
N VAL A 64 -9.44 -24.58 -9.48
CA VAL A 64 -10.52 -24.90 -8.54
C VAL A 64 -9.97 -24.88 -7.11
N LEU A 65 -8.85 -25.56 -6.87
CA LEU A 65 -8.21 -25.61 -5.55
C LEU A 65 -7.85 -24.20 -5.05
N THR A 66 -7.22 -23.38 -5.88
CA THR A 66 -6.89 -22.00 -5.53
C THR A 66 -8.13 -21.11 -5.39
N GLY A 67 -9.21 -21.41 -6.10
CA GLY A 67 -10.49 -20.72 -5.90
C GLY A 67 -11.08 -20.97 -4.51
N ILE A 68 -11.00 -22.21 -4.02
CA ILE A 68 -11.43 -22.57 -2.66
C ILE A 68 -10.54 -21.87 -1.64
N GLU A 69 -9.22 -21.95 -1.81
CA GLU A 69 -8.25 -21.31 -0.91
C GLU A 69 -8.46 -19.79 -0.80
N LEU A 70 -8.64 -19.11 -1.93
CA LEU A 70 -8.93 -17.67 -1.94
C LEU A 70 -10.25 -17.32 -1.24
N THR A 71 -11.21 -18.24 -1.21
CA THR A 71 -12.48 -18.05 -0.50
C THR A 71 -12.29 -18.20 1.01
N VAL A 72 -11.53 -19.22 1.43
CA VAL A 72 -11.14 -19.43 2.83
C VAL A 72 -10.33 -18.24 3.35
N LEU A 73 -9.33 -17.78 2.59
CA LEU A 73 -8.54 -16.60 2.92
C LEU A 73 -9.40 -15.34 3.05
N SER A 74 -10.36 -15.12 2.15
CA SER A 74 -11.30 -14.00 2.25
C SER A 74 -12.08 -14.04 3.55
N TRP A 75 -12.61 -15.22 3.91
CA TRP A 75 -13.36 -15.38 5.15
C TRP A 75 -12.50 -15.14 6.41
N HIS A 76 -11.26 -15.64 6.43
CA HIS A 76 -10.33 -15.34 7.52
C HIS A 76 -9.96 -13.86 7.59
N THR A 77 -9.79 -13.21 6.44
CA THR A 77 -9.47 -11.78 6.35
C THR A 77 -10.62 -10.92 6.86
N ASP A 78 -11.87 -11.26 6.51
CA ASP A 78 -13.07 -10.63 7.05
C ASP A 78 -13.17 -10.80 8.57
N LEU A 79 -12.85 -12.00 9.07
CA LEU A 79 -12.85 -12.26 10.50
C LEU A 79 -11.78 -11.41 11.22
N LEU A 80 -10.56 -11.36 10.69
CA LEU A 80 -9.49 -10.51 11.21
C LEU A 80 -9.87 -9.04 11.18
N GLY A 81 -10.55 -8.57 10.13
CA GLY A 81 -11.00 -7.19 10.01
C GLY A 81 -12.03 -6.78 11.06
N LYS A 82 -12.81 -7.73 11.60
CA LYS A 82 -13.73 -7.44 12.72
C LYS A 82 -13.00 -7.15 14.04
N PHE A 83 -11.81 -7.71 14.21
CA PHE A 83 -11.00 -7.57 15.43
C PHE A 83 -9.83 -6.59 15.28
N SER A 84 -9.55 -6.13 14.06
CA SER A 84 -8.44 -5.23 13.76
C SER A 84 -8.89 -3.77 13.79
N PRO A 85 -7.97 -2.83 14.09
CA PRO A 85 -8.25 -1.41 13.90
C PRO A 85 -8.69 -1.13 12.47
N LYS A 86 -9.67 -0.22 12.31
CA LYS A 86 -10.10 0.24 10.98
C LYS A 86 -8.95 0.95 10.28
N THR A 87 -8.98 0.96 8.95
CA THR A 87 -8.09 1.75 8.11
C THR A 87 -7.98 3.18 8.61
N TYR A 88 -6.75 3.67 8.77
CA TYR A 88 -6.51 5.02 9.26
C TYR A 88 -5.36 5.68 8.50
N ILE A 89 -5.38 7.01 8.54
CA ILE A 89 -4.36 7.88 7.96
C ILE A 89 -3.74 8.65 9.13
N GLN A 90 -2.42 8.61 9.23
CA GLN A 90 -1.71 9.31 10.30
C GLN A 90 -0.32 9.73 9.82
N SER A 91 0.23 10.80 10.41
CA SER A 91 1.64 11.12 10.25
C SER A 91 2.52 9.91 10.58
N PRO A 92 3.42 9.49 9.68
CA PRO A 92 4.29 8.34 9.91
C PRO A 92 5.36 8.62 10.98
N PHE A 93 5.58 9.90 11.31
CA PHE A 93 6.50 10.33 12.37
C PHE A 93 5.91 10.19 13.78
N GLU A 94 4.58 10.08 13.89
CA GLU A 94 3.85 10.05 15.17
C GLU A 94 3.30 8.67 15.52
N THR A 95 3.35 7.72 14.58
CA THR A 95 2.78 6.40 14.78
C THR A 95 3.82 5.38 15.24
N ASN A 96 3.41 4.45 16.10
CA ASN A 96 4.24 3.30 16.48
C ASN A 96 4.26 2.20 15.42
N ASN A 97 3.38 2.28 14.41
CA ASN A 97 3.30 1.28 13.35
C ASN A 97 4.33 1.59 12.25
N PRO A 98 5.38 0.77 12.09
CA PRO A 98 6.47 1.08 11.16
C PRO A 98 6.11 0.82 9.69
N ALA A 99 4.94 0.25 9.38
CA ALA A 99 4.63 -0.31 8.06
C ALA A 99 3.38 0.29 7.41
N PRO A 100 3.38 1.57 6.98
CA PRO A 100 2.31 2.13 6.17
C PRO A 100 2.27 1.44 4.80
N LEU A 101 1.08 1.18 4.27
CA LEU A 101 0.89 0.63 2.92
C LEU A 101 1.39 1.57 1.83
N GLY A 102 1.30 2.86 2.09
CA GLY A 102 1.74 3.92 1.20
C GLY A 102 1.71 5.26 1.90
N TYR A 103 2.25 6.27 1.22
CA TYR A 103 2.30 7.63 1.72
C TYR A 103 1.51 8.55 0.80
N GLN A 104 0.73 9.43 1.40
CA GLN A 104 0.19 10.62 0.77
C GLN A 104 1.09 11.79 1.15
N TRP A 105 1.58 12.50 0.14
CA TRP A 105 2.55 13.58 0.33
C TRP A 105 2.06 14.85 -0.35
N VAL A 106 2.04 15.95 0.39
CA VAL A 106 1.70 17.28 -0.12
C VAL A 106 2.94 18.17 -0.01
N ILE A 107 3.39 18.67 -1.15
CA ILE A 107 4.56 19.56 -1.26
C ILE A 107 4.19 20.87 -1.92
N GLN A 108 4.89 21.92 -1.51
CA GLN A 108 4.82 23.24 -2.09
C GLN A 108 6.13 23.56 -2.81
N LYS A 109 6.03 24.06 -4.05
CA LYS A 109 7.18 24.70 -4.70
C LYS A 109 7.53 25.96 -3.88
N PRO A 110 8.81 26.22 -3.59
CA PRO A 110 9.21 27.47 -2.94
C PRO A 110 8.75 28.65 -3.80
N CYS A 111 8.19 29.68 -3.16
CA CYS A 111 7.92 30.95 -3.83
C CYS A 111 9.26 31.61 -4.14
N GLU A 112 9.50 31.91 -5.41
CA GLU A 112 10.57 32.82 -5.84
C GLU A 112 10.25 34.26 -5.40
#